data_AF-A0A949PC39-F1
#
_entry.id   AF-A0A949PC39-F1
#
_cell.length_a   1.000
_cell.length_b   1.000
_cell.length_c   1.000
_cell.angle_alpha   90.00
_cell.angle_beta   90.00
_cell.angle_gamma   90.00
#
_symmetry.space_group_name_H-M   'P 1'
#
loop_
_entity.id
_entity.type
_entity.pdbx_description
1 polymer ?
#
loop_
_entity_poly.entity_id
_entity_poly.type
_entity_poly.pdbx_seq_one_letter_code
_entity_poly.pdbx_strand_id
1 'polypeptide(L)' 'LKNRITSEGNIILQSGKTRSQHKNKAIVIKRLIDLLEQSLVKSKPRRKTKPSKGSIEKRLTSKRNQALKKANRKNPKID' A
#
# COMPACT_ATOMS: atom_id res chain seq x y z
N LEU A 1 -0.29 11.19 12.28
CA LEU A 1 -0.10 12.45 13.03
C LEU A 1 -1.41 13.19 13.35
N LYS A 2 -2.56 12.76 12.80
CA LYS A 2 -3.85 13.46 12.91
C LYS A 2 -4.30 13.79 14.34
N ASN A 3 -3.93 12.98 15.33
CA ASN A 3 -4.33 13.19 16.73
C ASN A 3 -3.30 14.00 17.55
N ARG A 4 -2.23 14.51 16.93
CA ARG A 4 -1.11 15.22 17.59
C ARG A 4 -0.79 16.58 16.98
N ILE A 5 -1.59 17.03 16.02
CA ILE A 5 -1.44 18.29 15.29
C ILE A 5 -2.69 19.13 15.55
N THR A 6 -2.51 20.39 15.94
CA THR A 6 -3.63 21.34 16.09
C THR A 6 -4.12 21.83 14.73
N SER A 7 -5.28 22.50 14.69
CA SER A 7 -5.81 23.15 13.48
C SER A 7 -4.83 24.17 12.87
N GLU A 8 -4.00 24.79 13.72
CA GLU A 8 -2.98 25.76 13.33
C GLU A 8 -1.66 25.10 12.85
N GLY A 9 -1.58 23.77 12.85
CA GLY A 9 -0.39 23.04 12.42
C GLY A 9 0.66 22.83 13.50
N ASN A 10 0.37 23.15 14.77
CA ASN A 10 1.31 22.96 15.87
C ASN A 10 1.38 21.49 16.30
N ILE A 11 2.58 20.93 16.43
CA ILE A 11 2.81 19.56 16.89
C ILE A 11 2.90 19.55 18.42
N ILE A 12 2.02 18.80 19.08
CA ILE A 12 2.03 18.64 20.54
C ILE A 12 2.67 17.30 20.90
N LEU A 13 3.77 17.36 21.66
CA LEU A 13 4.48 16.19 22.19
C LEU A 13 4.67 16.30 23.70
N GLN A 14 4.38 15.22 24.41
CA GLN A 14 4.47 15.14 25.87
C GLN A 14 5.14 13.84 26.33
N SER A 15 5.83 13.89 27.46
CA SER A 15 6.48 12.73 28.09
C SER A 15 6.45 12.86 29.61
N GLY A 16 5.80 11.89 30.27
CA GLY A 16 5.78 11.71 31.72
C GLY A 16 6.44 10.41 32.17
N LYS A 17 7.43 9.90 31.42
CA LYS A 17 8.02 8.57 31.65
C LYS A 17 8.90 8.48 32.88
N THR A 18 9.54 9.58 33.27
CA THR A 18 10.44 9.62 34.42
C THR A 18 10.03 10.74 35.38
N ARG A 19 10.49 10.67 36.63
CA ARG A 19 10.31 11.76 37.61
C ARG A 19 11.16 13.00 37.30
N SER A 20 12.17 12.89 36.43
CA SER A 20 13.07 14.01 36.09
C SER A 20 12.59 14.75 34.85
N GLN A 21 12.37 16.06 34.97
CA GLN A 21 12.01 16.93 33.85
C GLN A 21 13.09 16.92 32.76
N HIS A 22 14.37 16.94 33.13
CA HIS A 22 15.48 16.95 32.17
C HIS A 22 15.49 15.69 31.31
N LYS A 23 15.31 14.51 31.93
CA LYS A 23 15.19 13.24 31.22
C LYS A 23 13.95 13.24 30.31
N ASN A 24 12.81 13.75 30.80
CA ASN A 24 11.60 13.84 29.98
C ASN A 24 11.77 14.79 28.78
N LYS A 25 12.46 15.93 28.95
CA LYS A 25 12.79 16.87 27.87
C LYS A 25 13.64 16.20 26.80
N ALA A 26 14.70 15.50 27.20
CA ALA A 26 15.55 14.74 26.27
C ALA A 26 14.75 13.69 25.47
N ILE A 27 13.83 12.98 26.13
CA ILE A 27 12.96 11.99 25.48
C ILE A 27 12.03 12.64 24.44
N VAL A 28 11.43 13.79 24.76
CA VAL A 28 10.54 14.50 23.83
C VAL A 28 11.32 15.00 22.61
N ILE A 29 12.51 15.56 22.81
CA ILE A 29 13.38 16.01 21.73
C ILE A 29 13.75 14.85 20.81
N LYS A 30 14.18 13.71 21.37
CA LYS A 30 14.50 12.52 20.58
C LYS A 30 13.31 12.07 19.73
N ARG A 31 12.12 11.98 20.34
CA ARG A 31 10.89 11.60 19.62
C ARG A 31 10.52 12.58 18.50
N LEU A 32 10.75 13.87 18.71
CA LEU A 32 10.52 14.89 17.69
C LEU A 32 11.46 14.66 16.50
N ILE A 33 12.74 14.43 16.75
CA ILE A 33 13.74 14.14 15.72
C ILE A 33 13.37 12.88 14.94
N ASP A 34 13.09 11.76 15.64
CA ASP A 34 12.72 10.49 15.00
C ASP A 34 11.48 10.66 14.08
N LEU A 35 10.51 11.46 14.51
CA LEU A 35 9.30 11.75 13.75
C LEU A 35 9.59 12.59 12.51
N LEU A 36 10.45 13.60 12.64
CA LEU A 36 10.89 14.43 11.52
C LEU A 36 11.64 13.58 10.49
N GLU A 37 12.60 12.77 10.92
CA GLU A 37 13.36 11.88 10.05
C GLU A 37 12.44 10.96 9.24
N GLN A 38 11.48 10.30 9.91
CA GLN A 38 10.50 9.44 9.23
C GLN A 38 9.63 10.21 8.23
N SER A 39 9.25 11.46 8.55
CA SER A 39 8.42 12.29 7.67
C SER A 39 9.16 12.80 6.44
N LEU A 40 10.48 12.95 6.53
CA LEU A 40 11.33 13.39 5.42
C LEU A 40 11.65 12.25 4.44
N VAL A 41 11.37 10.99 4.79
CA VAL A 41 11.56 9.86 3.89
C VAL A 41 10.56 9.95 2.72
N LYS A 42 11.08 10.34 1.55
CA LYS A 42 10.32 10.34 0.31
C LYS A 42 9.98 8.92 -0.11
N SER A 43 8.69 8.60 -0.19
CA SER A 43 8.25 7.30 -0.70
C SER A 43 8.70 7.08 -2.15
N LYS A 44 9.28 5.91 -2.43
CA LYS A 44 9.71 5.56 -3.78
C LYS A 44 8.49 5.39 -4.68
N PRO A 45 8.41 6.08 -5.83
CA PRO A 45 7.26 5.95 -6.71
C PRO A 45 7.13 4.49 -7.20
N ARG A 46 5.94 3.93 -7.07
CA ARG A 46 5.64 2.59 -7.57
C ARG A 46 5.65 2.60 -9.09
N ARG A 47 6.46 1.74 -9.70
CA ARG A 47 6.34 1.42 -11.13
C ARG A 47 5.23 0.39 -11.31
N LYS A 48 4.26 0.66 -12.20
CA LYS A 48 3.18 -0.29 -12.51
C LYS A 48 3.79 -1.58 -13.04
N THR A 49 3.36 -2.73 -12.51
CA THR A 49 3.79 -4.05 -12.98
C THR A 49 2.98 -4.43 -14.22
N LYS A 50 3.63 -5.06 -15.20
CA LYS A 50 2.93 -5.71 -16.32
C LYS A 50 2.17 -6.94 -15.80
N PRO A 51 1.07 -7.37 -16.47
CA PRO A 51 0.44 -8.65 -16.18
C PRO A 51 1.45 -9.80 -16.26
N SER A 52 1.31 -10.81 -15.40
CA SER A 52 2.20 -11.96 -15.40
C SER A 52 2.03 -12.79 -16.67
N LYS A 53 3.10 -13.49 -17.09
CA LYS A 53 3.04 -14.41 -18.24
C LYS A 53 1.92 -15.46 -18.05
N GLY A 54 1.79 -16.02 -16.86
CA GLY A 54 0.73 -16.97 -16.53
C GLY A 54 -0.69 -16.37 -16.62
N SER A 55 -0.88 -15.10 -16.28
CA SER A 55 -2.18 -14.42 -16.47
C SER A 55 -2.51 -14.27 -17.95
N ILE A 56 -1.51 -13.92 -18.77
CA ILE A 56 -1.66 -13.80 -20.23
C ILE A 56 -2.00 -15.15 -20.85
N GLU A 57 -1.32 -16.21 -20.43
CA GLU A 57 -1.55 -17.58 -20.91
C GLU A 57 -2.95 -18.08 -20.52
N LYS A 58 -3.34 -17.94 -19.24
CA LYS A 58 -4.69 -18.29 -18.76
C LYS A 58 -5.80 -17.58 -19.52
N ARG A 59 -5.59 -16.30 -19.86
CA ARG A 59 -6.54 -15.54 -20.69
C ARG A 59 -6.64 -16.14 -22.10
N LEU A 60 -5.51 -16.51 -22.72
CA LEU A 60 -5.49 -17.10 -24.05
C LEU A 60 -6.13 -18.49 -24.07
N THR A 61 -5.85 -19.34 -23.09
CA THR A 61 -6.46 -20.68 -22.99
C THR A 61 -7.96 -20.57 -22.76
N SER A 62 -8.40 -19.70 -21.84
CA SER A 62 -9.83 -19.41 -21.63
C SER A 62 -10.51 -18.92 -22.91
N LYS A 63 -9.87 -17.99 -23.66
CA LYS A 63 -10.38 -17.51 -24.95
C LYS A 63 -10.54 -18.65 -25.96
N ARG A 64 -9.56 -19.55 -26.08
CA ARG A 64 -9.63 -20.72 -26.98
C ARG A 64 -10.74 -21.69 -26.57
N ASN A 65 -10.83 -22.03 -25.28
CA ASN A 65 -11.86 -22.93 -24.77
C ASN A 65 -13.26 -22.39 -25.02
N GLN A 66 -13.47 -21.08 -24.83
CA GLN A 66 -14.75 -20.44 -25.13
C GLN A 66 -15.10 -20.49 -26.62
N ALA A 67 -14.11 -20.31 -27.51
CA ALA A 67 -14.31 -20.42 -28.95
C ALA A 67 -14.67 -21.86 -29.35
N LEU A 68 -13.94 -22.86 -28.86
CA LEU A 68 -14.24 -24.28 -29.08
C LEU A 68 -15.63 -24.65 -28.56
N LYS A 69 -15.97 -24.23 -27.33
CA LYS A 69 -17.30 -24.44 -26.75
C LYS A 69 -18.40 -23.82 -27.63
N LYS A 70 -18.18 -22.65 -28.23
CA LYS A 70 -19.15 -22.02 -29.15
C LYS A 70 -19.26 -22.78 -30.47
N ALA A 71 -18.15 -23.26 -31.04
CA ALA A 71 -18.15 -24.04 -32.27
C ALA A 71 -18.92 -25.36 -32.11
N ASN A 72 -18.73 -26.04 -30.97
CA ASN A 72 -19.35 -27.33 -30.65
C ASN A 72 -20.82 -27.22 -30.21
N ARG A 73 -21.39 -26.01 -30.11
CA ARG A 73 -22.84 -25.82 -29.86
C ARG A 73 -23.69 -26.00 -31.10
N LYS A 74 -23.08 -26.14 -32.29
CA LYS A 74 -23.85 -26.45 -33.49
C LYS A 74 -24.49 -27.83 -33.30
N ASN A 75 -25.79 -27.92 -33.61
CA ASN A 75 -26.47 -29.20 -33.63
C ASN A 75 -25.70 -30.15 -34.57
N PRO A 76 -25.50 -31.41 -34.18
CA PRO A 76 -24.93 -32.39 -35.08
C PRO A 76 -25.79 -32.41 -36.34
N LYS A 77 -25.15 -32.33 -37.51
CA LYS A 77 -25.85 -32.65 -38.75
C LYS A 77 -26.13 -34.15 -38.69
N ILE A 78 -27.40 -34.48 -38.51
CA ILE A 78 -27.90 -35.81 -38.82
C ILE A 78 -28.23 -35.70 -40.32
N ASP A 79 -27.33 -36.29 -41.11
CA ASP A 79 -27.27 -36.34 -42.58
C ASP A 79 -27.23 -35.00 -43.34
#